data_AF-A0A6I5N2P0-F1
#
_entry.id   AF-A0A6I5N2P0-F1
#
_cell.length_a   1.000
_cell.length_b   1.000
_cell.length_c   1.000
_cell.angle_alpha   90.00
_cell.angle_beta   90.00
_cell.angle_gamma   90.00
#
_symmetry.space_group_name_H-M   'P 1'
#
loop_
_entity.id
_entity.type
_entity.pdbx_description
1 polymer ?
#
loop_
_entity_poly.entity_id
_entity_poly.type
_entity_poly.pdbx_seq_one_letter_code
_entity_poly.pdbx_strand_id
1 'polypeptide(L)'
;MSQLPDAGWQEYGYWLLRQRRLFQVVGASMQPTLNPGDRVLASCKSPDVLLQPGDLVIAQHPFKPNLRLIKRVSEIFYDGGCYLTSDNVSDPTAQDSRSFGIVGQDLIVGQVTSVFYRVS
;
A
#
# COMPACT_ATOMS: atom_id res chain seq x y z
N MET A 1 15.41 -4.06 -2.28
CA MET A 1 14.20 -4.25 -1.45
C MET A 1 14.21 -3.16 -0.39
N SER A 2 13.45 -2.08 -0.56
CA SER A 2 13.29 -1.07 0.49
C SER A 2 12.43 -1.67 1.59
N GLN A 3 13.00 -1.81 2.80
CA GLN A 3 12.25 -2.22 3.98
C GLN A 3 11.39 -1.04 4.45
N LEU A 4 10.11 -1.29 4.75
CA LEU A 4 9.26 -0.30 5.40
C LEU A 4 9.80 -0.03 6.81
N PRO A 5 9.99 1.24 7.22
CA PRO A 5 10.40 1.55 8.57
C PRO A 5 9.28 1.26 9.57
N ASP A 6 9.66 1.02 10.82
CA ASP A 6 8.73 1.02 11.95
C ASP A 6 8.25 2.44 12.23
N ALA A 7 7.02 2.59 12.70
CA ALA A 7 6.46 3.89 13.01
C ALA A 7 7.29 4.60 14.10
N GLY A 8 8.00 5.67 13.70
CA GLY A 8 8.77 6.54 14.60
C GLY A 8 7.96 7.75 15.09
N TRP A 9 8.56 8.54 15.98
CA TRP A 9 7.95 9.71 16.64
C TRP A 9 7.33 10.73 15.67
N GLN A 10 7.91 10.89 14.48
CA GLN A 10 7.37 11.75 13.41
C GLN A 10 6.04 11.22 12.85
N GLU A 11 5.91 9.91 12.66
CA GLU A 11 4.68 9.29 12.14
C GLU A 11 3.55 9.37 13.18
N TYR A 12 3.85 9.27 14.48
CA TYR A 12 2.87 9.52 15.55
C TYR A 12 2.39 10.98 15.55
N GLY A 13 3.29 11.94 15.30
CA GLY A 13 2.93 13.35 15.12
C GLY A 13 2.01 13.57 13.93
N TYR A 14 2.34 12.99 12.77
CA TYR A 14 1.47 13.06 11.58
C TYR A 14 0.14 12.32 11.77
N TRP A 15 0.12 11.24 12.54
CA TRP A 15 -1.13 10.55 12.92
C TRP A 15 -2.01 11.42 13.81
N LEU A 16 -1.46 12.09 14.83
CA LEU A 16 -2.16 13.05 15.69
C LEU A 16 -2.73 14.23 14.88
N LEU A 17 -2.01 14.67 13.86
CA LEU A 17 -2.45 15.72 12.93
C LEU A 17 -3.43 15.22 11.85
N ARG A 18 -3.94 13.98 11.94
CA ARG A 18 -4.83 13.32 10.95
C ARG A 18 -4.26 13.22 9.53
N GLN A 19 -2.94 13.29 9.38
CA GLN A 19 -2.23 13.15 8.10
C GLN A 19 -1.86 11.70 7.75
N ARG A 20 -2.16 10.76 8.66
CA ARG A 20 -2.01 9.31 8.46
C ARG A 20 -3.30 8.56 8.78
N ARG A 21 -3.54 7.47 8.06
CA ARG A 21 -4.66 6.54 8.26
C ARG A 21 -4.12 5.17 8.62
N LEU A 22 -4.71 4.53 9.62
CA LEU A 22 -4.36 3.18 10.05
C LEU A 22 -5.14 2.14 9.25
N PHE A 23 -4.45 1.11 8.77
CA PHE A 23 -5.05 -0.04 8.08
C PHE A 23 -4.51 -1.34 8.66
N GLN A 24 -5.36 -2.36 8.67
CA GLN A 24 -4.96 -3.72 9.04
C GLN A 24 -4.80 -4.57 7.78
N VAL A 25 -3.72 -5.34 7.73
CA VAL A 25 -3.44 -6.32 6.68
C VAL A 25 -4.31 -7.54 6.94
N VAL A 26 -5.08 -7.98 5.94
CA VAL A 26 -5.99 -9.13 6.08
C VAL A 26 -5.50 -10.36 5.31
N GLY A 27 -5.03 -10.17 4.08
CA GLY A 27 -4.58 -11.25 3.20
C GLY A 27 -3.06 -11.46 3.22
N ALA A 28 -2.63 -12.61 2.72
CA ALA A 28 -1.22 -13.02 2.69
C ALA A 28 -0.45 -12.47 1.47
N SER A 29 -1.11 -11.75 0.55
CA SER A 29 -0.51 -11.32 -0.73
C SER A 29 0.73 -10.42 -0.61
N MET A 30 0.98 -9.84 0.56
CA MET A 30 2.14 -8.98 0.83
C MET A 30 3.23 -9.64 1.66
N GLN A 31 3.11 -10.93 1.99
CA GLN A 31 4.20 -11.66 2.62
C GLN A 31 5.41 -11.76 1.68
N PRO A 32 6.65 -11.77 2.20
CA PRO A 32 7.01 -11.69 3.62
C PRO A 32 7.05 -10.24 4.16
N THR A 33 6.79 -9.23 3.33
CA THR A 33 6.88 -7.81 3.74
C THR A 33 5.87 -7.45 4.81
N LEU A 34 4.64 -7.93 4.68
CA LEU A 34 3.55 -7.72 5.63
C LEU A 34 2.79 -9.03 5.86
N ASN A 35 2.55 -9.35 7.12
CA ASN A 35 1.77 -10.51 7.53
C ASN A 35 0.29 -10.14 7.75
N PRO A 36 -0.64 -11.09 7.54
CA PRO A 36 -2.00 -10.94 8.03
C PRO A 36 -2.02 -10.57 9.51
N GLY A 37 -2.75 -9.51 9.84
CA GLY A 37 -2.85 -8.95 11.19
C GLY A 37 -1.92 -7.76 11.46
N ASP A 38 -0.87 -7.56 10.65
CA ASP A 38 -0.04 -6.35 10.74
C ASP A 38 -0.90 -5.10 10.58
N ARG A 39 -0.50 -4.01 11.24
CA ARG A 39 -1.14 -2.70 11.11
C ARG A 39 -0.15 -1.72 10.53
N VAL A 40 -0.58 -0.99 9.51
CA VAL A 40 0.27 -0.04 8.78
C VAL A 40 -0.35 1.35 8.80
N LEU A 41 0.50 2.37 8.79
CA LEU A 41 0.10 3.74 8.55
C LEU A 41 0.27 4.05 7.07
N ALA A 42 -0.71 4.74 6.51
CA ALA A 42 -0.64 5.27 5.16
C ALA A 42 -0.90 6.78 5.15
N SER A 43 -0.26 7.49 4.23
CA SER A 43 -0.54 8.89 3.97
C SER A 43 -2.00 9.10 3.55
N CYS A 44 -2.57 10.23 3.94
CA CYS A 44 -3.78 10.73 3.28
C CYS A 44 -3.40 11.15 1.86
N LYS A 45 -4.25 10.85 0.87
CA LYS A 45 -4.03 11.30 -0.51
C LYS A 45 -3.76 12.80 -0.55
N SER A 46 -2.53 13.18 -0.89
CA SER A 46 -2.13 14.57 -1.12
C SER A 46 -1.44 14.67 -2.47
N PRO A 47 -1.63 15.77 -3.22
CA PRO A 47 -0.98 15.98 -4.52
C PRO A 47 0.56 15.91 -4.43
N ASP A 48 1.11 16.25 -3.26
CA ASP A 48 2.55 16.36 -3.04
C ASP A 48 3.25 15.02 -2.80
N VAL A 49 2.51 13.93 -2.61
CA VAL A 49 3.12 12.60 -2.40
C VAL A 49 3.46 12.01 -3.76
N LEU A 50 4.74 12.13 -4.13
CA LEU A 50 5.32 11.49 -5.31
C LEU A 50 5.65 10.03 -4.99
N LEU A 51 4.89 9.12 -5.59
CA LEU A 51 5.16 7.69 -5.53
C LEU A 51 6.41 7.34 -6.34
N GLN A 52 7.09 6.28 -5.93
CA GLN A 52 8.23 5.69 -6.61
C GLN A 52 8.06 4.18 -6.74
N PRO A 53 8.67 3.55 -7.77
CA PRO A 53 8.80 2.10 -7.82
C PRO A 53 9.41 1.56 -6.52
N GLY A 54 8.77 0.55 -5.96
CA GLY A 54 9.11 -0.03 -4.66
C GLY A 54 8.21 0.44 -3.52
N ASP A 55 7.45 1.52 -3.67
CA ASP A 55 6.51 1.97 -2.65
C ASP A 55 5.39 0.96 -2.43
N LEU A 56 4.95 0.83 -1.17
CA LEU A 56 3.70 0.15 -0.86
C LEU A 56 2.57 1.18 -0.87
N VAL A 57 1.46 0.84 -1.49
CA VAL A 57 0.29 1.72 -1.60
C VAL A 57 -0.98 1.02 -1.21
N ILE A 58 -1.93 1.79 -0.72
CA ILE A 58 -3.31 1.39 -0.60
C ILE A 58 -4.04 1.85 -1.85
N ALA A 59 -4.61 0.90 -2.58
CA ALA A 59 -5.38 1.17 -3.79
C ALA A 59 -6.80 0.64 -3.64
N GLN A 60 -7.76 1.33 -4.24
CA GLN A 60 -9.10 0.79 -4.46
C GLN A 60 -9.04 -0.18 -5.64
N HIS A 61 -9.68 -1.34 -5.51
CA HIS A 61 -9.70 -2.33 -6.59
C HIS A 61 -10.51 -1.79 -7.78
N PRO A 62 -9.97 -1.79 -9.03
CA PRO A 62 -10.62 -1.15 -10.18
C PRO A 62 -12.05 -1.62 -10.45
N PHE A 63 -12.30 -2.93 -10.31
CA PHE A 63 -13.63 -3.52 -10.53
C PHE A 63 -14.45 -3.78 -9.26
N LYS A 64 -13.94 -3.45 -8.07
CA LYS A 64 -14.58 -3.74 -6.78
C LYS A 64 -14.43 -2.54 -5.85
N PRO A 65 -15.30 -1.52 -5.96
CA PRO A 65 -15.10 -0.22 -5.30
C PRO A 65 -15.03 -0.33 -3.76
N ASN A 66 -15.67 -1.31 -3.15
CA ASN A 66 -15.61 -1.47 -1.69
C ASN A 66 -14.37 -2.23 -1.19
N LEU A 67 -13.51 -2.70 -2.10
CA LEU A 67 -12.31 -3.45 -1.78
C LEU A 67 -11.06 -2.56 -1.88
N ARG A 68 -10.27 -2.53 -0.80
CA ARG A 68 -8.95 -1.91 -0.79
C ARG A 68 -7.87 -2.98 -0.74
N LEU A 69 -6.79 -2.73 -1.47
CA LEU A 69 -5.64 -3.61 -1.60
C LEU A 69 -4.40 -2.88 -1.10
N ILE A 70 -3.50 -3.59 -0.41
CA ILE A 70 -2.12 -3.15 -0.22
C ILE A 70 -1.28 -3.86 -1.26
N LYS A 71 -0.53 -3.10 -2.07
CA LYS A 71 0.33 -3.63 -3.13
C LYS A 71 1.60 -2.81 -3.27
N ARG A 72 2.60 -3.41 -3.90
CA ARG A 72 3.85 -2.72 -4.26
C ARG A 72 3.73 -2.10 -5.64
N VAL A 73 4.14 -0.85 -5.76
CA VAL A 73 4.31 -0.19 -7.05
C VAL A 73 5.54 -0.80 -7.73
N SER A 74 5.37 -1.49 -8.85
CA SER A 74 6.50 -1.95 -9.65
C SER A 74 6.89 -0.94 -10.72
N GLU A 75 5.90 -0.24 -11.29
CA GLU A 75 6.07 0.72 -12.37
C GLU A 75 5.09 1.89 -12.21
N ILE A 76 5.49 3.07 -12.67
CA ILE A 76 4.67 4.28 -12.70
C ILE A 76 4.69 4.83 -14.13
N PHE A 77 3.51 5.17 -14.64
CA PHE A 77 3.29 5.71 -15.98
C PHE A 77 3.18 7.24 -15.95
N TYR A 78 3.31 7.86 -17.13
CA TYR A 78 3.35 9.32 -17.29
C TYR A 78 2.10 10.04 -16.77
N ASP A 79 0.96 9.37 -16.76
CA ASP A 79 -0.34 9.86 -16.29
C ASP A 79 -0.54 9.62 -14.78
N GLY A 80 0.48 9.11 -14.08
CA GLY A 80 0.41 8.73 -12.67
C GLY A 80 -0.22 7.35 -12.43
N GLY A 81 -0.60 6.63 -13.49
CA GLY A 81 -1.02 5.24 -13.39
C GLY A 81 0.09 4.37 -12.80
N CYS A 82 -0.28 3.35 -12.05
CA CYS A 82 0.66 2.47 -11.36
C CYS A 82 0.42 1.02 -11.75
N TYR A 83 1.50 0.28 -12.07
CA TYR A 83 1.46 -1.18 -12.09
C TYR A 83 1.75 -1.69 -10.68
N LEU A 84 0.82 -2.46 -10.13
CA LEU A 84 0.83 -2.92 -8.75
C LEU A 84 1.07 -4.42 -8.69
N THR A 85 1.99 -4.86 -7.85
CA THR A 85 2.35 -6.28 -7.68
C THR A 85 2.20 -6.73 -6.23
N SER A 86 1.98 -8.03 -6.08
CA SER A 86 2.00 -8.73 -4.81
C SER A 86 3.41 -9.21 -4.50
N ASP A 87 3.88 -9.03 -3.27
CA ASP A 87 5.19 -9.55 -2.85
C ASP A 87 5.15 -11.08 -2.65
N ASN A 88 3.98 -11.62 -2.27
CA ASN A 88 3.80 -13.06 -2.11
C ASN A 88 3.44 -13.70 -3.46
N VAL A 89 4.46 -14.18 -4.16
CA VAL A 89 4.30 -14.89 -5.44
C VAL A 89 3.63 -16.27 -5.28
N SER A 90 3.63 -16.83 -4.07
CA SER A 90 3.09 -18.15 -3.77
C SER A 90 1.61 -18.15 -3.40
N ASP A 91 0.99 -16.98 -3.22
CA ASP A 91 -0.44 -16.85 -2.94
C ASP A 91 -1.24 -16.88 -4.26
N PRO A 92 -1.94 -18.00 -4.58
CA PRO A 92 -2.69 -18.12 -5.82
C PRO A 92 -3.95 -17.24 -5.85
N THR A 93 -4.36 -16.69 -4.71
CA THR A 93 -5.54 -15.84 -4.58
C THR A 93 -5.20 -14.35 -4.66
N ALA A 94 -3.91 -14.01 -4.71
CA ALA A 94 -3.45 -12.63 -4.75
C ALA A 94 -3.89 -11.93 -6.04
N GLN A 95 -4.80 -10.95 -5.89
CA GLN A 95 -5.18 -10.07 -7.00
C GLN A 95 -4.20 -8.91 -7.11
N ASP A 96 -3.63 -8.68 -8.28
CA ASP A 96 -2.78 -7.53 -8.59
C ASP A 96 -2.86 -7.14 -10.09
N SER A 97 -1.99 -6.25 -10.57
CA SER A 97 -2.07 -5.71 -11.93
C SER A 97 -1.93 -6.77 -13.02
N ARG A 98 -1.41 -7.97 -12.73
CA ARG A 98 -1.47 -9.10 -13.68
C ARG A 98 -2.90 -9.53 -13.98
N SER A 99 -3.82 -9.31 -13.05
CA SER A 99 -5.24 -9.70 -13.14
C SER A 99 -6.16 -8.57 -13.57
N PHE A 100 -5.83 -7.32 -13.26
CA PHE A 100 -6.71 -6.16 -13.51
C PHE A 100 -6.07 -5.00 -14.28
N GLY A 101 -4.80 -5.12 -14.68
CA GLY A 101 -4.08 -4.09 -15.43
C GLY A 101 -3.59 -2.92 -14.58
N ILE A 102 -3.33 -1.80 -15.25
CA ILE A 102 -2.80 -0.56 -14.65
C ILE A 102 -3.88 0.08 -13.76
N VAL A 103 -3.48 0.55 -12.58
CA VAL A 103 -4.36 1.25 -11.64
C VAL A 103 -4.17 2.75 -11.79
N GLY A 104 -5.26 3.47 -12.09
CA GLY A 104 -5.25 4.93 -12.20
C GLY A 104 -4.87 5.61 -10.88
N GLN A 105 -4.25 6.79 -10.97
CA GLN A 105 -3.84 7.59 -9.81
C GLN A 105 -5.04 7.96 -8.91
N ASP A 106 -6.22 8.11 -9.49
CA ASP A 106 -7.48 8.38 -8.81
C ASP A 106 -7.86 7.26 -7.82
N LEU A 107 -7.52 6.01 -8.15
CA LEU A 107 -7.78 4.82 -7.31
C LEU A 107 -6.72 4.63 -6.21
N ILE A 108 -5.60 5.34 -6.26
CA ILE A 108 -4.64 5.32 -5.16
C ILE A 108 -5.19 6.14 -3.98
N VAL A 109 -5.27 5.48 -2.82
CA VAL A 109 -5.76 6.03 -1.56
C VAL A 109 -4.63 6.71 -0.78
N GLY A 110 -3.42 6.16 -0.85
CA GLY A 110 -2.24 6.69 -0.17
C GLY A 110 -1.06 5.72 -0.16
N GLN A 111 0.14 6.24 0.13
CA GLN A 111 1.36 5.45 0.31
C GLN A 111 1.40 4.88 1.72
N VAL A 112 1.73 3.61 1.87
CA VAL A 112 2.06 2.99 3.16
C VAL A 112 3.43 3.50 3.59
N THR A 113 3.48 4.24 4.70
CA THR A 113 4.70 4.91 5.17
C THR A 113 5.45 4.10 6.21
N SER A 114 4.73 3.32 7.02
CA SER A 114 5.33 2.59 8.14
C SER A 114 4.47 1.41 8.62
N VAL A 115 5.12 0.48 9.31
CA VAL A 115 4.43 -0.55 10.08
C VAL A 115 4.24 -0.06 11.51
N PHE A 116 2.99 0.06 11.93
CA PHE A 116 2.61 0.51 13.28
C PHE A 116 2.68 -0.64 14.29
N TYR A 117 2.30 -1.84 13.86
CA TYR A 117 2.30 -3.02 14.70
C TYR A 117 2.51 -4.26 13.83
N ARG A 118 3.48 -5.11 14.21
CA ARG A 118 3.67 -6.43 13.62
C ARG A 118 3.07 -7.49 14.52
N VAL A 119 2.35 -8.43 13.92
CA VAL A 119 1.98 -9.67 14.61
C VAL A 119 3.20 -10.57 14.61
N SER A 120 3.55 -11.07 15.81
CA SER A 120 4.64 -12.03 16.05
C SER A 120 4.34 -13.40 15.46
#